data_AF-A0A8X6UF48-F1
#
_entry.id   AF-A0A8X6UF48-F1
#
_cell.length_a   1.000
_cell.length_b   1.000
_cell.length_c   1.000
_cell.angle_alpha   90.00
_cell.angle_beta   90.00
_cell.angle_gamma   90.00
#
_symmetry.space_group_name_H-M   'P 1'
#
loop_
_entity.id
_entity.type
_entity.pdbx_description
1 polymer ?
#
loop_
_entity_poly.entity_id
_entity_poly.type
_entity_poly.pdbx_seq_one_letter_code
_entity_poly.pdbx_strand_id
1 'polypeptide(L)'
;MKDSQKGDCCMCILMFSASGDHTNASASVYSRIFSFNRAFGKHCTNFDGEMDAVHMALTEIAGREEQNIVIFIDSQATIRAFT
;
A
#
# COMPACT_ATOMS: atom_id res chain seq x y z
N MET A 1 -33.57 18.16 -1.02
CA MET A 1 -33.31 16.71 -1.08
C MET A 1 -31.83 16.55 -1.29
N LYS A 2 -31.17 15.71 -0.47
CA LYS A 2 -29.72 15.63 -0.31
C LYS A 2 -29.06 15.20 -1.62
N ASP A 3 -28.16 16.03 -2.12
CA ASP A 3 -27.20 15.64 -3.15
C ASP A 3 -26.42 14.43 -2.64
N SER A 4 -26.54 13.32 -3.37
CA SER A 4 -25.76 12.12 -3.15
C SER A 4 -24.30 12.46 -3.47
N GLN A 5 -23.54 12.80 -2.43
CA GLN A 5 -22.09 12.98 -2.51
C GLN A 5 -21.52 11.68 -3.10
N LYS A 6 -21.01 11.76 -4.32
CA LYS A 6 -20.26 10.69 -4.97
C LYS A 6 -19.03 10.49 -4.08
N GLY A 7 -19.08 9.51 -3.18
CA GLY A 7 -18.01 9.26 -2.24
C GLY A 7 -16.75 8.91 -3.01
N ASP A 8 -15.80 9.84 -3.07
CA ASP A 8 -14.53 9.62 -3.73
C ASP A 8 -13.80 8.48 -3.01
N CYS A 9 -13.66 7.35 -3.69
CA CYS A 9 -12.95 6.19 -3.17
C CYS A 9 -11.44 6.45 -3.26
N CYS A 10 -10.74 6.30 -2.13
CA CYS A 10 -9.29 6.34 -2.08
C CYS A 10 -8.73 4.99 -2.53
N MET A 11 -8.30 4.94 -3.79
CA MET A 11 -7.67 3.75 -4.36
C MET A 11 -6.16 3.80 -4.12
N CYS A 12 -5.64 2.81 -3.41
CA CYS A 12 -4.22 2.65 -3.16
C CYS A 12 -3.70 1.39 -3.88
N ILE A 13 -2.62 1.52 -4.63
CA ILE A 13 -1.92 0.43 -5.29
C ILE A 13 -0.60 0.24 -4.55
N LEU A 14 -0.37 -0.97 -4.06
CA LEU A 14 0.89 -1.35 -3.42
C LEU A 14 1.74 -2.12 -4.42
N MET A 15 3.01 -1.75 -4.52
CA MET A 15 4.01 -2.49 -5.29
C MET A 15 5.22 -2.73 -4.42
N PHE A 16 5.64 -3.99 -4.30
CA PHE A 16 6.90 -4.34 -3.67
C PHE A 16 7.81 -5.05 -4.66
N SER A 17 9.10 -4.76 -4.58
CA SER A 17 10.12 -5.43 -5.37
C SER A 17 11.34 -5.68 -4.50
N ALA A 18 11.60 -6.95 -4.17
CA ALA A 18 12.93 -7.40 -3.79
C ALA A 18 13.60 -8.05 -5.00
N SER A 19 14.79 -7.58 -5.31
CA SER A 19 15.62 -8.18 -6.35
C SER A 19 16.60 -9.14 -5.66
N GLY A 20 16.64 -10.39 -6.12
CA GLY A 20 17.50 -11.44 -5.56
C GLY A 20 19.01 -11.17 -5.68
N ASP A 21 19.40 -10.09 -6.37
CA ASP A 21 20.77 -9.77 -6.79
C ASP A 21 21.49 -8.76 -5.87
N HIS A 22 21.24 -8.78 -4.56
CA HIS A 22 21.86 -7.85 -3.59
C HIS A 22 21.54 -6.36 -3.81
N THR A 23 20.63 -6.03 -4.71
CA THR A 23 20.08 -4.69 -4.89
C THR A 23 19.06 -4.41 -3.78
N ASN A 24 19.00 -3.15 -3.33
CA ASN A 24 18.08 -2.76 -2.27
C ASN A 24 16.64 -3.05 -2.71
N ALA A 25 15.87 -3.72 -1.85
CA ALA A 25 14.46 -3.91 -2.09
C ALA A 25 13.73 -2.55 -1.96
N SER A 26 12.52 -2.44 -2.52
CA SER A 26 11.74 -1.21 -2.40
C SER A 26 10.24 -1.50 -2.34
N ALA A 27 9.52 -0.72 -1.56
CA ALA A 27 8.07 -0.64 -1.63
C ALA A 27 7.66 0.72 -2.18
N SER A 28 6.64 0.72 -3.01
CA SER A 28 5.97 1.93 -3.48
C SER A 28 4.48 1.81 -3.22
N VAL A 29 3.88 2.92 -2.84
CA VAL A 29 2.43 3.04 -2.71
C VAL A 29 2.01 4.23 -3.52
N TYR A 30 0.98 4.00 -4.34
CA TYR A 30 0.41 5.02 -5.18
C TYR A 30 -1.09 5.13 -4.94
N SER A 31 -1.54 6.35 -4.71
CA SER A 31 -2.94 6.75 -4.68
C SER A 31 -3.11 8.04 -5.48
N ARG A 32 -4.35 8.40 -5.80
CA ARG A 32 -4.66 9.73 -6.35
C ARG A 32 -4.30 10.86 -5.38
N ILE A 33 -4.23 10.58 -4.08
CA ILE A 33 -4.09 11.60 -3.03
C ILE A 33 -2.66 11.66 -2.46
N PHE A 34 -1.88 10.59 -2.61
CA PHE A 34 -0.50 10.52 -2.15
C PHE A 34 0.29 9.47 -2.91
N SER A 35 1.62 9.60 -2.89
CA SER A 35 2.54 8.61 -3.42
C SER A 35 3.80 8.62 -2.58
N PHE A 36 4.31 7.43 -2.26
CA PHE A 36 5.58 7.30 -1.55
C PHE A 36 6.36 6.07 -2.02
N ASN A 37 7.68 6.16 -1.90
CA ASN A 37 8.61 5.08 -2.19
C ASN A 37 9.56 4.97 -1.00
N ARG A 38 9.76 3.75 -0.52
CA ARG A 38 10.70 3.43 0.57
C ARG A 38 11.63 2.34 0.11
N ALA A 39 12.93 2.63 0.20
CA ALA A 39 13.96 1.61 0.04
C ALA A 39 14.04 0.75 1.32
N PHE A 40 14.14 -0.56 1.12
CA PHE A 40 14.37 -1.58 2.12
C PHE A 40 15.80 -2.11 1.96
N GLY A 41 16.44 -2.40 3.09
CA GLY A 41 17.79 -2.98 3.09
C GLY A 41 17.82 -4.39 2.49
N LYS A 42 19.04 -4.93 2.30
CA LYS A 42 19.35 -6.23 1.67
C LYS A 42 18.65 -7.48 2.21
N HIS A 43 17.95 -7.40 3.34
CA HIS A 43 17.39 -8.55 4.05
C HIS A 43 15.86 -8.53 4.18
N CYS A 44 15.17 -7.74 3.35
CA CYS A 44 13.71 -7.72 3.32
C CYS A 44 13.17 -8.83 2.42
N THR A 45 12.25 -9.65 2.91
CA THR A 45 11.52 -10.61 2.08
C THR A 45 10.40 -9.91 1.31
N ASN A 46 9.87 -10.55 0.26
CA ASN A 46 8.69 -10.04 -0.46
C ASN A 46 7.50 -9.80 0.48
N PHE A 47 7.25 -10.75 1.38
CA PHE A 47 6.15 -10.66 2.32
C PHE A 47 6.35 -9.51 3.33
N ASP A 48 7.54 -9.40 3.94
CA ASP A 48 7.82 -8.32 4.91
C ASP A 48 7.67 -6.93 4.26
N GLY A 49 8.16 -6.82 3.02
CA GLY A 49 8.11 -5.58 2.27
C GLY A 49 6.71 -5.13 1.87
N GLU A 50 5.86 -6.07 1.47
CA GLU A 50 4.46 -5.82 1.17
C GLU A 50 3.67 -5.49 2.43
N MET A 51 3.92 -6.18 3.54
CA MET A 51 3.31 -5.86 4.83
C MET A 51 3.66 -4.43 5.28
N ASP A 52 4.93 -4.03 5.15
CA ASP A 52 5.34 -2.66 5.43
C ASP A 52 4.69 -1.66 4.46
N ALA A 53 4.54 -2.01 3.17
CA ALA A 53 3.82 -1.18 2.20
C ALA A 53 2.37 -0.94 2.62
N VAL A 54 1.68 -1.99 3.06
CA VAL A 54 0.30 -1.90 3.58
C VAL A 54 0.27 -1.01 4.83
N HIS A 55 1.19 -1.22 5.77
CA HIS A 55 1.23 -0.45 7.01
C HIS A 55 1.45 1.04 6.75
N MET A 56 2.37 1.39 5.83
CA MET A 56 2.58 2.77 5.42
C MET A 56 1.33 3.36 4.75
N ALA A 57 0.65 2.60 3.88
CA ALA A 57 -0.56 3.06 3.21
C ALA A 57 -1.67 3.34 4.23
N LEU A 58 -1.88 2.42 5.17
CA LEU A 58 -2.86 2.58 6.25
C LEU A 58 -2.53 3.75 7.18
N THR A 59 -1.25 3.97 7.48
CA THR A 59 -0.81 5.10 8.33
C THR A 59 -1.12 6.44 7.64
N GLU A 60 -0.83 6.56 6.35
CA GLU A 60 -1.13 7.76 5.57
C GLU A 60 -2.63 8.01 5.42
N ILE A 61 -3.43 6.93 5.36
CA ILE A 61 -4.89 7.00 5.24
C ILE A 61 -5.55 7.30 6.59
N ALA A 62 -5.05 6.74 7.69
CA ALA A 62 -5.61 6.94 9.04
C ALA A 62 -5.56 8.41 9.48
N GLY A 63 -4.65 9.21 8.92
CA GLY A 63 -4.60 10.65 9.12
C GLY A 63 -5.65 11.46 8.35
N ARG A 64 -6.56 10.81 7.61
CA ARG A 64 -7.46 11.45 6.65
C ARG A 64 -8.91 11.00 6.81
N GLU A 65 -9.85 11.76 6.24
CA GLU A 65 -11.31 11.57 6.43
C GLU A 65 -11.95 10.61 5.41
N GLU A 66 -11.19 9.92 4.54
CA GLU A 66 -11.77 9.05 3.51
C GLU A 66 -12.39 7.79 4.13
N GLN A 67 -13.68 7.59 3.88
CA GLN A 67 -14.44 6.46 4.43
C GLN A 67 -14.51 5.24 3.49
N ASN A 68 -14.08 5.39 2.23
CA ASN A 68 -14.12 4.32 1.23
C ASN A 68 -12.72 4.10 0.66
N ILE A 69 -11.99 3.15 1.24
CA ILE A 69 -10.62 2.84 0.85
C ILE A 69 -10.57 1.47 0.19
N VAL A 70 -9.93 1.39 -0.97
CA VAL A 70 -9.63 0.13 -1.64
C VAL A 70 -8.12 0.02 -1.81
N ILE A 71 -7.54 -1.02 -1.23
CA ILE A 71 -6.12 -1.32 -1.34
C ILE A 71 -5.95 -2.51 -2.29
N PHE A 72 -5.20 -2.31 -3.37
CA PHE A 72 -4.84 -3.34 -4.32
C PHE A 72 -3.48 -3.93 -3.96
N ILE A 73 -3.47 -5.25 -3.75
CA ILE A 73 -2.31 -6.05 -3.36
C ILE A 73 -2.23 -7.21 -4.35
N ASP A 74 -1.08 -7.42 -4.97
CA ASP A 74 -0.84 -8.50 -5.93
C ASP A 74 -0.36 -9.82 -5.28
N SER A 75 -0.05 -9.77 -3.98
CA SER A 75 0.39 -10.92 -3.20
C SER A 75 -0.72 -11.59 -2.40
N GLN A 76 -0.95 -12.86 -2.73
CA GLN A 76 -1.88 -13.70 -2.01
C GLN A 76 -1.46 -13.94 -0.54
N ALA A 77 -0.15 -14.00 -0.26
CA ALA A 77 0.35 -14.19 1.10
C ALA A 77 -0.04 -13.00 1.98
N THR A 78 0.16 -11.79 1.46
CA THR A 78 -0.21 -10.54 2.14
C THR A 78 -1.71 -10.43 2.29
N ILE A 79 -2.51 -10.72 1.27
CA ILE A 79 -3.98 -10.72 1.37
C ILE A 79 -4.45 -11.66 2.50
N ARG A 80 -3.93 -12.89 2.57
CA ARG A 80 -4.30 -13.88 3.60
C ARG A 80 -3.90 -13.45 5.02
N ALA A 81 -2.93 -12.56 5.18
CA ALA A 81 -2.55 -12.05 6.50
C ALA A 81 -3.61 -11.09 7.08
N PHE A 82 -4.48 -10.51 6.25
CA PHE A 82 -5.51 -9.54 6.65
C PHE A 82 -6.94 -10.08 6.61
N THR A 83 -7.15 -11.32 6.14
CA THR A 83 -8.47 -11.96 6.01
C THR A 83 -8.54 -13.25 6.80
#